data_AF-A0A1B1AZ54-F1
#
_entry.id   AF-A0A1B1AZ54-F1
#
_cell.length_a   1.000
_cell.length_b   1.000
_cell.length_c   1.000
_cell.angle_alpha   90.00
_cell.angle_beta   90.00
_cell.angle_gamma   90.00
#
_symmetry.space_group_name_H-M   'P 1'
#
loop_
_entity.id
_entity.type
_entity.pdbx_description
1 polymer ?
#
loop_
_entity_poly.entity_id
_entity_poly.type
_entity_poly.pdbx_seq_one_letter_code
_entity_poly.pdbx_strand_id
1 'polypeptide(L)'
;MPLPADQTALDLLDAYLEALWDGTDLPLSPGPVRLAAEGGGEPVHWALDQLRRIPREPKDAFARQVGGLLAEFRYRRCPWNAAALRLLNDTYTFAATGPRRYEDWAHDVRAVLHRSVPDPRGWVRLDWDRTNAARHTVPAYPFDPPDTSELPGRLYRLEAEAAVAALAIMAEEWQSEPAPVRSRPDRDAVLADARTLLDRYGPTARYWTNATTAASDPAPDFLAAGLQGTESHGFLTSEYHNGLDLLEDLGLIAVTDDEVGVFWSFGAY
;
A
#
# COMPACT_ATOMS: atom_id res chain seq x y z
N MET A 1 -2.24 -11.39 20.29
CA MET A 1 -3.66 -11.35 20.74
C MET A 1 -4.55 -11.74 19.56
N PRO A 2 -5.66 -12.46 19.77
CA PRO A 2 -6.66 -12.65 18.72
C PRO A 2 -7.26 -11.30 18.30
N LEU A 3 -7.54 -11.13 17.01
CA LEU A 3 -8.20 -9.94 16.49
C LEU A 3 -9.64 -9.85 17.04
N PRO A 4 -10.20 -8.65 17.21
CA PRO A 4 -11.63 -8.49 17.50
C PRO A 4 -12.50 -9.25 16.49
N ALA A 5 -13.67 -9.74 16.90
CA ALA A 5 -14.56 -10.51 16.02
C ALA A 5 -14.98 -9.71 14.77
N ASP A 6 -15.24 -8.41 14.93
CA ASP A 6 -15.59 -7.48 13.84
C ASP A 6 -14.46 -7.34 12.80
N GLN A 7 -13.22 -7.26 13.29
CA GLN A 7 -12.03 -7.21 12.46
C GLN A 7 -11.84 -8.49 11.64
N THR A 8 -12.09 -9.65 12.24
CA THR A 8 -12.05 -10.94 11.54
C THR A 8 -13.12 -11.02 10.44
N ALA A 9 -14.33 -10.52 10.70
CA ALA A 9 -15.40 -10.46 9.70
C ALA A 9 -15.04 -9.57 8.51
N LEU A 10 -14.46 -8.39 8.78
CA LEU A 10 -13.98 -7.48 7.75
C LEU A 10 -12.89 -8.12 6.87
N ASP A 11 -11.89 -8.77 7.49
CA ASP A 11 -10.78 -9.42 6.79
C ASP A 11 -11.24 -10.60 5.92
N LEU A 12 -12.19 -11.41 6.42
CA LEU A 12 -12.79 -12.50 5.65
C LEU A 12 -13.59 -12.00 4.45
N LEU A 13 -14.36 -10.91 4.62
CA LEU A 13 -15.13 -10.35 3.51
C LEU A 13 -14.22 -9.69 2.46
N ASP A 14 -13.16 -8.98 2.89
CA ASP A 14 -12.16 -8.39 1.98
C ASP A 14 -11.53 -9.48 1.10
N ALA A 15 -11.01 -10.55 1.72
CA ALA A 15 -10.39 -11.66 0.99
C ALA A 15 -11.37 -12.37 0.06
N TYR A 16 -12.64 -12.49 0.46
CA TYR A 16 -13.67 -13.09 -0.36
C TYR A 16 -14.02 -12.23 -1.59
N LEU A 17 -14.16 -10.92 -1.41
CA LEU A 17 -14.40 -9.97 -2.51
C LEU A 17 -13.19 -9.89 -3.45
N GLU A 18 -11.96 -9.92 -2.92
CA GLU A 18 -10.73 -9.96 -3.71
C GLU A 18 -10.63 -11.23 -4.56
N ALA A 19 -10.93 -12.40 -3.98
CA ALA A 19 -10.95 -13.66 -4.73
C ALA A 19 -12.00 -13.67 -5.85
N LEU A 20 -13.18 -13.10 -5.61
CA LEU A 20 -14.20 -12.93 -6.65
C LEU A 20 -13.75 -11.96 -7.75
N TRP A 21 -13.07 -10.88 -7.39
CA TRP A 21 -12.51 -9.91 -8.33
C TRP A 21 -11.44 -10.56 -9.22
N ASP A 22 -10.63 -11.46 -8.67
CA ASP A 22 -9.64 -12.27 -9.40
C ASP A 22 -10.25 -13.33 -10.33
N GLY A 23 -11.59 -13.42 -10.38
CA GLY A 23 -12.31 -14.37 -11.21
C GLY A 23 -12.45 -15.76 -10.60
N THR A 24 -12.15 -15.92 -9.30
CA THR A 24 -12.40 -17.18 -8.60
C THR A 24 -13.92 -17.39 -8.49
N ASP A 25 -14.42 -18.53 -8.96
CA ASP A 25 -15.83 -18.85 -8.87
C ASP A 25 -16.17 -19.37 -7.46
N LEU A 26 -16.52 -18.43 -6.57
CA LEU A 26 -16.92 -18.74 -5.20
C LEU A 26 -18.44 -18.68 -5.02
N PRO A 27 -19.04 -19.64 -4.29
CA PRO A 27 -20.48 -19.61 -3.98
C PRO A 27 -20.82 -18.38 -3.13
N LEU A 28 -22.02 -17.82 -3.26
CA LEU A 28 -22.50 -16.67 -2.45
C LEU A 28 -22.73 -17.01 -0.97
N SER A 29 -22.77 -18.30 -0.62
CA SER A 29 -23.00 -18.78 0.76
C SER A 29 -21.90 -19.74 1.26
N PRO A 30 -20.61 -19.38 1.25
CA PRO A 30 -19.62 -20.16 1.96
C PRO A 30 -19.62 -19.77 3.45
N GLY A 31 -19.16 -20.69 4.31
CA GLY A 31 -18.93 -20.45 5.74
C GLY A 31 -18.33 -19.07 6.09
N PRO A 32 -17.33 -18.54 5.39
CA PRO A 32 -16.79 -17.18 5.61
C PRO A 32 -17.79 -16.02 5.47
N VAL A 33 -18.72 -16.04 4.51
CA VAL A 33 -19.76 -15.00 4.38
C VAL A 33 -20.74 -15.05 5.55
N ARG A 34 -21.03 -16.26 6.02
CA ARG A 34 -21.91 -16.48 7.17
C ARG A 34 -21.24 -16.08 8.49
N LEU A 35 -19.97 -16.42 8.66
CA LEU A 35 -19.14 -15.99 9.80
C LEU A 35 -18.96 -14.47 9.83
N ALA A 36 -18.77 -13.84 8.67
CA ALA A 36 -18.71 -12.38 8.57
C ALA A 36 -20.06 -11.73 8.91
N ALA A 37 -21.17 -12.29 8.44
CA ALA A 37 -22.51 -11.78 8.75
C ALA A 37 -22.91 -11.94 10.23
N GLU A 38 -22.45 -12.99 10.91
CA GLU A 38 -22.77 -13.25 12.33
C GLU A 38 -21.94 -12.37 13.30
N GLY A 39 -20.81 -11.79 12.84
CA GLY A 39 -19.90 -11.00 13.69
C GLY A 39 -19.53 -9.60 13.19
N GLY A 40 -19.99 -9.18 12.01
CA GLY A 40 -19.56 -7.95 11.34
C GLY A 40 -20.48 -6.74 11.56
N GLY A 41 -19.90 -5.55 11.62
CA GLY A 41 -20.61 -4.28 11.73
C GLY A 41 -21.36 -3.85 10.46
N GLU A 42 -21.80 -2.60 10.43
CA GLU A 42 -22.52 -1.97 9.30
C GLU A 42 -21.79 -2.14 7.95
N PRO A 43 -20.45 -1.97 7.83
CA PRO A 43 -19.76 -2.10 6.55
C PRO A 43 -19.88 -3.49 5.92
N VAL A 44 -19.83 -4.54 6.75
CA VAL A 44 -19.95 -5.94 6.30
C VAL A 44 -21.35 -6.21 5.75
N HIS A 45 -22.38 -5.80 6.49
CA HIS A 45 -23.77 -5.96 6.08
C HIS A 45 -24.07 -5.23 4.77
N TRP A 46 -23.63 -3.97 4.67
CA TRP A 46 -23.77 -3.17 3.46
C TRP A 46 -23.12 -3.86 2.25
N ALA A 47 -21.88 -4.33 2.38
CA ALA A 47 -21.15 -4.93 1.28
C ALA A 47 -21.76 -6.26 0.83
N LEU A 48 -22.24 -7.09 1.76
CA LEU A 48 -22.97 -8.31 1.43
C LEU A 48 -24.29 -8.02 0.68
N ASP A 49 -25.02 -6.99 1.09
CA ASP A 49 -26.24 -6.57 0.40
C ASP A 49 -25.97 -6.02 -1.00
N GLN A 50 -24.88 -5.28 -1.20
CA GLN A 50 -24.46 -4.87 -2.54
C GLN A 50 -24.08 -6.08 -3.40
N LEU A 51 -23.26 -6.99 -2.86
CA LEU A 51 -22.81 -8.17 -3.60
C LEU A 51 -23.97 -9.02 -4.11
N ARG A 52 -25.03 -9.20 -3.30
CA ARG A 52 -26.24 -9.94 -3.69
C ARG A 52 -26.99 -9.33 -4.89
N ARG A 53 -26.78 -8.03 -5.15
CA ARG A 53 -27.43 -7.30 -6.26
C ARG A 53 -26.61 -7.34 -7.56
N ILE A 54 -25.35 -7.75 -7.50
CA ILE A 54 -24.47 -7.83 -8.67
C ILE A 54 -24.81 -9.08 -9.49
N PRO A 55 -25.22 -8.96 -10.77
CA PRO A 55 -25.46 -10.11 -11.64
C PRO A 55 -24.15 -10.89 -11.88
N ARG A 56 -24.21 -12.23 -11.79
CA ARG A 56 -23.04 -13.11 -11.99
C ARG A 56 -22.56 -13.22 -13.44
N GLU A 57 -23.45 -12.91 -14.39
CA GLU A 57 -23.14 -12.93 -15.83
C GLU A 57 -23.52 -11.58 -16.46
N PRO A 58 -22.73 -11.08 -17.43
CA PRO A 58 -21.49 -11.68 -17.94
C PRO A 58 -20.31 -11.52 -16.97
N LYS A 59 -19.39 -12.51 -16.94
CA LYS A 59 -18.28 -12.58 -15.96
C LYS A 59 -17.39 -11.32 -15.91
N ASP A 60 -17.15 -10.67 -17.04
CA ASP A 60 -16.35 -9.44 -17.10
C ASP A 60 -17.06 -8.26 -16.42
N ALA A 61 -18.37 -8.13 -16.59
CA ALA A 61 -19.18 -7.14 -15.89
C ALA A 61 -19.25 -7.42 -14.39
N PHE A 62 -19.40 -8.70 -14.00
CA PHE A 62 -19.36 -9.11 -12.60
C PHE A 62 -18.03 -8.72 -11.94
N ALA A 63 -16.90 -9.10 -12.54
CA ALA A 63 -15.57 -8.80 -12.00
C ALA A 63 -15.33 -7.30 -11.83
N ARG A 64 -15.72 -6.46 -12.81
CA ARG A 64 -15.63 -5.00 -12.68
C ARG A 64 -16.48 -4.45 -11.53
N GLN A 65 -17.72 -4.92 -11.39
CA GLN A 65 -18.61 -4.46 -10.32
C GLN A 65 -18.15 -4.93 -8.94
N VAL A 66 -17.62 -6.15 -8.82
CA VAL A 66 -17.00 -6.65 -7.59
C VAL A 66 -15.75 -5.83 -7.25
N GLY A 67 -14.90 -5.50 -8.23
CA GLY A 67 -13.75 -4.63 -8.02
C GLY A 67 -14.15 -3.25 -7.47
N GLY A 68 -15.20 -2.64 -8.04
CA GLY A 68 -15.75 -1.39 -7.52
C GLY A 68 -16.32 -1.52 -6.10
N LEU A 69 -17.02 -2.64 -5.81
CA LEU A 69 -17.52 -2.95 -4.46
C LEU A 69 -16.38 -3.14 -3.46
N LEU A 70 -15.33 -3.86 -3.83
CA LEU A 70 -14.14 -4.07 -2.99
C LEU A 70 -13.46 -2.74 -2.66
N ALA A 71 -13.27 -1.87 -3.66
CA ALA A 71 -12.69 -0.55 -3.46
C ALA A 71 -13.53 0.29 -2.48
N GLU A 72 -14.85 0.35 -2.67
CA GLU A 72 -15.76 1.08 -1.78
C GLU A 72 -15.84 0.47 -0.37
N PHE A 73 -15.80 -0.86 -0.27
CA PHE A 73 -15.74 -1.56 1.01
C PHE A 73 -14.47 -1.21 1.79
N ARG A 74 -13.30 -1.29 1.11
CA ARG A 74 -12.01 -0.88 1.68
C ARG A 74 -12.03 0.58 2.11
N TYR A 75 -12.56 1.47 1.27
CA TYR A 75 -12.72 2.90 1.56
C TYR A 75 -13.52 3.15 2.84
N ARG A 76 -14.65 2.46 3.03
CA ARG A 76 -15.53 2.62 4.20
C ARG A 76 -14.98 2.05 5.50
N ARG A 77 -13.96 1.19 5.42
CA ARG A 77 -13.46 0.42 6.56
C ARG A 77 -12.79 1.30 7.62
N CYS A 78 -11.95 2.26 7.21
CA CYS A 78 -11.34 3.22 8.12
C CYS A 78 -10.79 4.45 7.38
N PRO A 79 -10.54 5.58 8.08
CA PRO A 79 -10.00 6.79 7.46
C PRO A 79 -8.64 6.59 6.78
N TRP A 80 -7.79 5.71 7.32
CA TRP A 80 -6.49 5.38 6.72
C TRP A 80 -6.64 4.69 5.37
N ASN A 81 -7.57 3.74 5.22
CA ASN A 81 -7.84 3.13 3.92
C ASN A 81 -8.31 4.17 2.91
N ALA A 82 -9.24 5.04 3.34
CA ALA A 82 -9.78 6.09 2.48
C ALA A 82 -8.67 7.04 1.98
N ALA A 83 -7.76 7.44 2.87
CA ALA A 83 -6.60 8.27 2.52
C ALA A 83 -5.63 7.54 1.57
N ALA A 84 -5.32 6.26 1.84
CA ALA A 84 -4.46 5.45 0.95
C ALA A 84 -5.02 5.37 -0.47
N LEU A 85 -6.32 5.08 -0.58
CA LEU A 85 -6.98 4.90 -1.86
C LEU A 85 -7.05 6.22 -2.64
N ARG A 86 -7.38 7.34 -1.99
CA ARG A 86 -7.37 8.66 -2.65
C ARG A 86 -5.98 9.10 -3.08
N LEU A 87 -4.95 8.74 -2.31
CA LEU A 87 -3.59 9.22 -2.53
C LEU A 87 -2.81 8.38 -3.55
N LEU A 88 -2.93 7.05 -3.49
CA LEU A 88 -1.97 6.13 -4.13
C LEU A 88 -2.61 5.12 -5.10
N ASN A 89 -3.94 5.01 -5.15
CA ASN A 89 -4.60 3.96 -5.94
C ASN A 89 -4.51 4.18 -7.46
N ASP A 90 -4.21 5.40 -7.90
CA ASP A 90 -4.13 5.74 -9.33
C ASP A 90 -2.69 5.77 -9.86
N THR A 91 -1.69 5.65 -8.97
CA THR A 91 -0.27 5.64 -9.33
C THR A 91 0.35 4.27 -9.07
N TYR A 92 1.39 3.93 -9.84
CA TYR A 92 2.08 2.64 -9.69
C TYR A 92 2.89 2.62 -8.39
N THR A 93 2.25 2.13 -7.33
CA THR A 93 2.76 2.19 -5.96
C THR A 93 2.60 0.87 -5.21
N PHE A 94 3.39 0.70 -4.17
CA PHE A 94 3.22 -0.35 -3.18
C PHE A 94 2.96 0.31 -1.82
N ALA A 95 1.90 -0.09 -1.13
CA ALA A 95 1.64 0.32 0.24
C ALA A 95 1.22 -0.90 1.06
N ALA A 96 1.98 -1.22 2.09
CA ALA A 96 1.68 -2.32 2.98
C ALA A 96 2.17 -2.03 4.39
N THR A 97 1.62 -2.76 5.35
CA THR A 97 2.04 -2.69 6.75
C THR A 97 2.16 -4.09 7.32
N GLY A 98 3.10 -4.25 8.23
CA GLY A 98 3.33 -5.49 8.96
C GLY A 98 3.59 -5.23 10.44
N PRO A 99 3.54 -6.28 11.27
CA PRO A 99 3.87 -6.17 12.69
C PRO A 99 5.37 -5.99 12.90
N ARG A 100 5.75 -5.30 13.98
CA ARG A 100 7.10 -5.39 14.55
C ARG A 100 7.24 -6.68 15.33
N ARG A 101 8.22 -7.50 14.94
CA ARG A 101 8.52 -8.77 15.60
C ARG A 101 9.98 -8.85 16.03
N TYR A 102 10.84 -8.04 15.44
CA TYR A 102 12.28 -8.07 15.68
C TYR A 102 12.75 -6.74 16.28
N GLU A 103 13.79 -6.81 17.11
CA GLU A 103 14.47 -5.62 17.63
C GLU A 103 15.03 -4.76 16.49
N ASP A 104 15.67 -5.44 15.52
CA ASP A 104 16.07 -4.83 14.25
C ASP A 104 14.90 -4.83 13.25
N TRP A 105 14.38 -3.63 13.00
CA TRP A 105 13.24 -3.37 12.12
C TRP A 105 13.52 -3.72 10.65
N ALA A 106 14.78 -3.88 10.23
CA ALA A 106 15.11 -4.25 8.86
C ALA A 106 14.51 -5.63 8.49
N HIS A 107 14.42 -6.55 9.45
CA HIS A 107 13.76 -7.83 9.26
C HIS A 107 12.24 -7.70 9.03
N ASP A 108 11.60 -6.79 9.77
CA ASP A 108 10.17 -6.52 9.63
C ASP A 108 9.87 -5.86 8.26
N VAL A 109 10.68 -4.88 7.83
CA VAL A 109 10.58 -4.27 6.49
C VAL A 109 10.72 -5.30 5.39
N ARG A 110 11.75 -6.16 5.46
CA ARG A 110 11.95 -7.21 4.47
C ARG A 110 10.75 -8.15 4.42
N ALA A 111 10.19 -8.53 5.56
CA ALA A 111 8.97 -9.35 5.60
C ALA A 111 7.77 -8.67 4.91
N VAL A 112 7.60 -7.35 5.08
CA VAL A 112 6.57 -6.57 4.40
C VAL A 112 6.80 -6.52 2.88
N LEU A 113 8.03 -6.23 2.43
CA LEU A 113 8.40 -6.22 1.01
C LEU A 113 8.17 -7.59 0.34
N HIS A 114 8.45 -8.68 1.05
CA HIS A 114 8.15 -10.04 0.60
C HIS A 114 6.68 -10.46 0.78
N ARG A 115 5.83 -9.59 1.32
CA ARG A 115 4.42 -9.86 1.64
C ARG A 115 4.20 -11.10 2.51
N SER A 116 5.20 -11.46 3.32
CA SER A 116 5.19 -12.68 4.14
C SER A 116 4.45 -12.50 5.47
N VAL A 117 3.98 -11.28 5.76
CA VAL A 117 3.21 -10.94 6.95
C VAL A 117 1.91 -10.21 6.58
N PRO A 118 0.81 -10.47 7.31
CA PRO A 118 -0.41 -9.69 7.18
C PRO A 118 -0.28 -8.35 7.91
N ASP A 119 -1.15 -7.40 7.57
CA ASP A 119 -1.32 -6.19 8.37
C ASP A 119 -1.95 -6.55 9.74
N PRO A 120 -1.40 -6.08 10.87
CA PRO A 120 -1.89 -6.42 12.20
C PRO A 120 -3.26 -5.81 12.55
N ARG A 121 -3.76 -4.85 11.77
CA ARG A 121 -5.07 -4.18 11.92
C ARG A 121 -5.97 -4.34 10.67
N GLY A 122 -5.64 -5.27 9.76
CA GLY A 122 -6.33 -5.54 8.48
C GLY A 122 -6.50 -4.32 7.55
N TRP A 123 -5.49 -3.47 7.49
CA TRP A 123 -5.43 -2.32 6.59
C TRP A 123 -5.29 -2.71 5.12
N VAL A 124 -5.70 -1.81 4.21
CA VAL A 124 -5.60 -2.05 2.77
C VAL A 124 -4.14 -2.20 2.35
N ARG A 125 -3.87 -3.22 1.53
CA ARG A 125 -2.60 -3.36 0.80
C ARG A 125 -2.82 -2.87 -0.62
N LEU A 126 -2.02 -1.90 -1.05
CA LEU A 126 -1.93 -1.50 -2.45
C LEU A 126 -0.72 -2.21 -3.06
N ASP A 127 -0.98 -3.06 -4.05
CA ASP A 127 0.04 -3.91 -4.67
C ASP A 127 -0.37 -4.23 -6.11
N TRP A 128 0.04 -3.37 -7.05
CA TRP A 128 -0.29 -3.52 -8.47
C TRP A 128 0.24 -4.84 -9.06
N ASP A 129 1.34 -5.36 -8.52
CA ASP A 129 1.95 -6.61 -8.97
C ASP A 129 1.47 -7.84 -8.22
N ARG A 130 0.40 -7.76 -7.42
CA ARG A 130 -0.02 -8.86 -6.55
C ARG A 130 -0.19 -10.20 -7.26
N THR A 131 -0.67 -10.17 -8.51
CA THR A 131 -0.87 -11.34 -9.38
C THR A 131 0.19 -11.46 -10.48
N ASN A 132 1.27 -10.67 -10.43
CA ASN A 132 2.28 -10.67 -11.48
C ASN A 132 3.08 -11.99 -11.46
N ALA A 133 3.11 -12.69 -12.59
CA ALA A 133 3.76 -13.99 -12.73
C ALA A 133 5.29 -13.92 -12.52
N ALA A 134 5.90 -12.74 -12.64
CA ALA A 134 7.31 -12.50 -12.30
C ALA A 134 7.66 -12.97 -10.88
N ARG A 135 6.66 -13.00 -9.97
CA ARG A 135 6.81 -13.48 -8.59
C ARG A 135 7.21 -14.95 -8.45
N HIS A 136 7.02 -15.76 -9.49
CA HIS A 136 7.52 -17.13 -9.50
C HIS A 136 9.05 -17.18 -9.56
N THR A 137 9.70 -16.16 -10.12
CA THR A 137 11.15 -16.03 -10.25
C THR A 137 11.73 -15.08 -9.21
N VAL A 138 11.09 -13.92 -9.00
CA VAL A 138 11.47 -12.89 -8.04
C VAL A 138 10.39 -12.77 -6.97
N PRO A 139 10.47 -13.49 -5.84
CA PRO A 139 9.38 -13.56 -4.87
C PRO A 139 8.92 -12.21 -4.30
N ALA A 140 9.79 -11.19 -4.29
CA ALA A 140 9.48 -9.84 -3.82
C ALA A 140 9.06 -8.85 -4.92
N TYR A 141 8.93 -9.30 -6.19
CA TYR A 141 8.67 -8.43 -7.35
C TYR A 141 7.59 -7.36 -7.06
N PRO A 142 7.85 -6.08 -7.36
CA PRO A 142 8.97 -5.55 -8.17
C PRO A 142 10.29 -5.34 -7.41
N PHE A 143 10.36 -5.72 -6.13
CA PHE A 143 11.54 -5.49 -5.31
C PHE A 143 12.61 -6.57 -5.48
N ASP A 144 13.86 -6.15 -5.33
CA ASP A 144 15.00 -6.99 -4.95
C ASP A 144 15.68 -6.37 -3.73
N PRO A 145 15.05 -6.49 -2.54
CA PRO A 145 15.50 -5.75 -1.38
C PRO A 145 16.87 -6.24 -0.92
N PRO A 146 17.77 -5.33 -0.49
CA PRO A 146 19.05 -5.73 0.06
C PRO A 146 18.87 -6.60 1.30
N ASP A 147 19.92 -7.34 1.66
CA ASP A 147 19.91 -8.10 2.91
C ASP A 147 19.68 -7.18 4.12
N THR A 148 19.11 -7.74 5.19
CA THR A 148 18.68 -6.94 6.36
C THR A 148 19.84 -6.23 7.04
N SER A 149 21.06 -6.77 6.95
CA SER A 149 22.28 -6.11 7.43
C SER A 149 22.73 -4.92 6.58
N GLU A 150 22.37 -4.88 5.29
CA GLU A 150 22.73 -3.80 4.37
C GLU A 150 21.64 -2.73 4.26
N LEU A 151 20.39 -3.12 4.48
CA LEU A 151 19.21 -2.26 4.34
C LEU A 151 19.34 -0.94 5.12
N PRO A 152 19.77 -0.90 6.40
CA PRO A 152 19.98 0.36 7.12
C PRO A 152 21.03 1.27 6.50
N GLY A 153 22.02 0.72 5.78
CA GLY A 153 23.06 1.49 5.11
C GLY A 153 22.61 2.15 3.81
N ARG A 154 21.45 1.76 3.26
CA ARG A 154 20.85 2.32 2.04
C ARG A 154 19.63 3.21 2.32
N LEU A 155 19.37 3.51 3.59
CA LEU A 155 18.22 4.28 4.03
C LEU A 155 18.65 5.45 4.90
N TYR A 156 17.97 6.57 4.72
CA TYR A 156 18.24 7.82 5.40
C TYR A 156 17.05 8.23 6.24
N ARG A 157 17.31 8.74 7.44
CA ARG A 157 16.26 9.13 8.38
C ARG A 157 15.58 10.41 7.91
N LEU A 158 14.26 10.46 8.06
CA LEU A 158 13.44 11.64 7.77
C LEU A 158 12.81 12.23 9.03
N GLU A 159 12.65 13.55 9.01
CA GLU A 159 11.71 14.24 9.88
C GLU A 159 10.26 13.99 9.42
N ALA A 160 9.31 14.14 10.35
CA ALA A 160 7.91 13.77 10.11
C ALA A 160 7.25 14.56 8.96
N GLU A 161 7.48 15.87 8.87
CA GLU A 161 6.92 16.67 7.77
C GLU A 161 7.54 16.33 6.42
N ALA A 162 8.83 15.98 6.39
CA ALA A 162 9.47 15.50 5.16
C ALA A 162 8.95 14.11 4.76
N ALA A 163 8.61 13.24 5.72
CA ALA A 163 7.93 11.97 5.44
C ALA A 163 6.54 12.18 4.82
N VAL A 164 5.77 13.16 5.31
CA VAL A 164 4.48 13.56 4.71
C VAL A 164 4.68 14.02 3.26
N ALA A 165 5.67 14.88 3.03
CA ALA A 165 5.99 15.36 1.68
C ALA A 165 6.43 14.22 0.74
N ALA A 166 7.31 13.33 1.20
CA ALA A 166 7.76 12.16 0.45
C ALA A 166 6.60 11.24 0.05
N LEU A 167 5.68 10.97 0.98
CA LEU A 167 4.49 10.18 0.70
C LEU A 167 3.55 10.89 -0.28
N ALA A 168 3.37 12.20 -0.12
CA ALA A 168 2.48 12.99 -0.97
C ALA A 168 2.93 12.98 -2.44
N ILE A 169 4.23 13.11 -2.71
CA ILE A 169 4.75 13.10 -4.08
C ILE A 169 4.65 11.72 -4.76
N MET A 170 4.40 10.63 -4.02
CA MET A 170 4.07 9.33 -4.64
C MET A 170 2.73 9.33 -5.41
N ALA A 171 1.93 10.39 -5.26
CA ALA A 171 0.74 10.64 -6.08
C ALA A 171 1.06 11.30 -7.45
N GLU A 172 2.33 11.59 -7.72
CA GLU A 172 2.80 12.01 -9.05
C GLU A 172 3.10 10.78 -9.93
N GLU A 173 3.19 10.98 -11.25
CA GLU A 173 3.65 9.96 -12.19
C GLU A 173 5.11 10.23 -12.58
N TRP A 174 5.91 9.17 -12.73
CA TRP A 174 7.31 9.31 -13.13
C TRP A 174 7.49 9.72 -14.60
N GLN A 175 6.63 9.22 -15.49
CA GLN A 175 6.76 9.41 -16.95
C GLN A 175 6.29 10.78 -17.45
N SER A 176 5.41 11.43 -16.69
CA SER A 176 4.96 12.77 -17.00
C SER A 176 4.61 13.48 -15.71
N GLU A 177 4.89 14.78 -15.66
CA GLU A 177 4.54 15.62 -14.52
C GLU A 177 3.32 16.50 -14.87
N PRO A 178 2.15 15.93 -15.22
CA PRO A 178 1.00 16.73 -15.67
C PRO A 178 0.40 17.52 -14.50
N ALA A 179 0.60 17.05 -13.27
CA ALA A 179 0.04 17.63 -12.05
C ALA A 179 0.96 17.40 -10.85
N PRO A 180 2.14 18.06 -10.80
CA PRO A 180 3.01 17.92 -9.64
C PRO A 180 2.33 18.46 -8.39
N VAL A 181 2.61 17.83 -7.25
CA VAL A 181 1.93 18.16 -5.98
C VAL A 181 2.16 19.61 -5.59
N ARG A 182 3.32 20.19 -5.92
CA ARG A 182 3.63 21.60 -5.64
C ARG A 182 2.71 22.61 -6.35
N SER A 183 2.10 22.25 -7.49
CA SER A 183 1.28 23.17 -8.28
C SER A 183 -0.18 22.74 -8.47
N ARG A 184 -0.56 21.53 -8.02
CA ARG A 184 -1.94 21.05 -8.16
C ARG A 184 -2.93 21.83 -7.29
N PRO A 185 -4.16 22.12 -7.78
CA PRO A 185 -5.17 22.89 -7.03
C PRO A 185 -5.59 22.26 -5.70
N ASP A 186 -5.49 20.94 -5.57
CA ASP A 186 -5.88 20.14 -4.42
C ASP A 186 -4.68 19.69 -3.55
N ARG A 187 -3.54 20.41 -3.65
CA ARG A 187 -2.30 20.12 -2.89
C ARG A 187 -2.55 19.89 -1.40
N ASP A 188 -3.35 20.75 -0.76
CA ASP A 188 -3.62 20.65 0.67
C ASP A 188 -4.39 19.38 1.03
N ALA A 189 -5.26 18.91 0.13
CA ALA A 189 -6.00 17.66 0.31
C ALA A 189 -5.07 16.44 0.19
N VAL A 190 -4.15 16.45 -0.79
CA VAL A 190 -3.10 15.41 -0.93
C VAL A 190 -2.23 15.35 0.33
N LEU A 191 -1.77 16.49 0.84
CA LEU A 191 -0.98 16.54 2.06
C LEU A 191 -1.79 16.11 3.29
N ALA A 192 -3.08 16.42 3.36
CA ALA A 192 -3.95 15.96 4.43
C ALA A 192 -4.15 14.44 4.40
N ASP A 193 -4.27 13.83 3.22
CA ASP A 193 -4.36 12.37 3.07
C ASP A 193 -3.03 11.70 3.46
N ALA A 194 -1.88 12.24 3.04
CA ALA A 194 -0.58 11.75 3.46
C ALA A 194 -0.40 11.82 4.99
N ARG A 195 -0.79 12.93 5.64
CA ARG A 195 -0.79 13.05 7.10
C ARG A 195 -1.71 12.02 7.76
N THR A 196 -2.95 11.92 7.28
CA THR A 196 -3.93 10.95 7.78
C THR A 196 -3.35 9.54 7.71
N LEU A 197 -2.64 9.21 6.64
CA LEU A 197 -2.03 7.90 6.45
C LEU A 197 -0.88 7.65 7.45
N LEU A 198 0.00 8.62 7.64
CA LEU A 198 1.13 8.49 8.56
C LEU A 198 0.70 8.58 10.04
N ASP A 199 -0.42 9.23 10.35
CA ASP A 199 -0.99 9.29 11.70
C ASP A 199 -1.31 7.90 12.28
N ARG A 200 -1.47 6.89 11.42
CA ARG A 200 -1.59 5.48 11.82
C ARG A 200 -0.45 5.05 12.75
N TYR A 201 0.77 5.51 12.45
CA TYR A 201 1.99 5.14 13.17
C TYR A 201 2.20 6.00 14.43
N GLY A 202 1.36 7.01 14.63
CA GLY A 202 1.40 7.87 15.81
C GLY A 202 2.63 8.77 15.89
N PRO A 203 2.72 9.60 16.95
CA PRO A 203 3.73 10.64 17.07
C PRO A 203 5.14 10.13 17.35
N THR A 204 5.29 8.86 17.77
CA THR A 204 6.60 8.24 18.05
C THR A 204 7.20 7.52 16.85
N ALA A 205 6.50 7.51 15.72
CA ALA A 205 6.97 6.92 14.49
C ALA A 205 8.30 7.55 14.05
N ARG A 206 9.18 6.69 13.54
CA ARG A 206 10.43 7.09 12.91
C ARG A 206 10.30 6.81 11.42
N TYR A 207 10.91 7.65 10.60
CA TYR A 207 10.76 7.58 9.15
C TYR A 207 12.11 7.41 8.46
N TRP A 208 12.12 6.63 7.39
CA TRP A 208 13.29 6.43 6.54
C TRP A 208 12.89 6.45 5.06
N THR A 209 13.83 6.84 4.20
CA THR A 209 13.68 6.82 2.75
C THR A 209 14.95 6.29 2.09
N ASN A 210 14.83 5.77 0.88
CA ASN A 210 15.97 5.46 0.02
C ASN A 210 16.50 6.68 -0.75
N ALA A 211 15.83 7.85 -0.68
CA ALA A 211 16.23 9.08 -1.34
C ALA A 211 17.58 9.60 -0.82
N THR A 212 18.56 9.77 -1.70
CA THR A 212 19.93 10.16 -1.35
C THR A 212 20.04 11.60 -0.86
N THR A 213 19.11 12.48 -1.26
CA THR A 213 19.01 13.85 -0.74
C THR A 213 18.87 13.88 0.78
N ALA A 214 18.22 12.86 1.36
CA ALA A 214 18.05 12.75 2.80
C ALA A 214 19.34 12.38 3.56
N ALA A 215 20.42 12.02 2.84
CA ALA A 215 21.72 11.69 3.46
C ALA A 215 22.37 12.90 4.13
N SER A 216 22.21 14.09 3.55
CA SER A 216 22.78 15.35 4.06
C SER A 216 21.80 16.18 4.86
N ASP A 217 20.50 16.00 4.66
CA ASP A 217 19.44 16.77 5.28
C ASP A 217 18.25 15.86 5.60
N PRO A 218 17.87 15.64 6.89
CA PRO A 218 16.72 14.81 7.23
C PRO A 218 15.36 15.46 6.91
N ALA A 219 15.33 16.73 6.49
CA ALA A 219 14.12 17.46 6.13
C ALA A 219 14.17 18.04 4.70
N PRO A 220 14.49 17.24 3.67
CA PRO A 220 14.61 17.75 2.31
C PRO A 220 13.23 18.20 1.78
N ASP A 221 13.23 19.23 0.93
CA ASP A 221 12.01 19.74 0.31
C ASP A 221 11.56 18.86 -0.87
N PHE A 222 10.97 17.71 -0.55
CA PHE A 222 10.41 16.78 -1.54
C PHE A 222 9.33 17.42 -2.41
N LEU A 223 8.56 18.39 -1.89
CA LEU A 223 7.53 19.05 -2.68
C LEU A 223 8.16 19.91 -3.78
N ALA A 224 9.23 20.64 -3.46
CA ALA A 224 9.95 21.41 -4.47
C ALA A 224 10.61 20.51 -5.52
N ALA A 225 11.18 19.37 -5.11
CA ALA A 225 11.89 18.45 -6.00
C ALA A 225 10.95 17.63 -6.91
N GLY A 226 9.83 17.13 -6.37
CA GLY A 226 8.98 16.13 -7.04
C GLY A 226 9.66 14.76 -7.17
N LEU A 227 8.97 13.80 -7.79
CA LEU A 227 9.53 12.45 -8.00
C LEU A 227 10.79 12.47 -8.88
N GLN A 228 10.73 13.12 -10.05
CA GLN A 228 11.85 13.16 -11.00
C GLN A 228 13.09 13.90 -10.45
N GLY A 229 12.93 14.78 -9.47
CA GLY A 229 14.03 15.48 -8.81
C GLY A 229 14.67 14.69 -7.67
N THR A 230 14.15 13.51 -7.34
CA THR A 230 14.58 12.71 -6.18
C THR A 230 15.42 11.53 -6.62
N GLU A 231 16.75 11.62 -6.44
CA GLU A 231 17.65 10.48 -6.60
C GLU A 231 17.54 9.52 -5.41
N SER A 232 17.65 8.21 -5.67
CA SER A 232 17.45 7.16 -4.66
C SER A 232 18.41 5.99 -4.81
N HIS A 233 18.66 5.27 -3.71
CA HIS A 233 19.18 3.90 -3.79
C HIS A 233 18.08 2.97 -4.32
N GLY A 234 18.35 2.28 -5.43
CA GLY A 234 17.38 1.35 -6.01
C GLY A 234 17.13 0.12 -5.14
N PHE A 235 15.86 -0.19 -4.90
CA PHE A 235 15.39 -1.43 -4.25
C PHE A 235 14.63 -2.32 -5.24
N LEU A 236 14.61 -1.95 -6.52
CA LEU A 236 13.92 -2.65 -7.59
C LEU A 236 14.80 -3.75 -8.18
N THR A 237 14.14 -4.80 -8.67
CA THR A 237 14.82 -5.84 -9.44
C THR A 237 15.30 -5.32 -10.78
N SER A 238 16.44 -5.81 -11.26
CA SER A 238 16.92 -5.58 -12.63
C SER A 238 16.29 -6.56 -13.64
N GLU A 239 15.40 -7.44 -13.20
CA GLU A 239 14.77 -8.42 -14.11
C GLU A 239 13.72 -7.76 -14.99
N TYR A 240 13.93 -7.84 -16.31
CA TYR A 240 12.98 -7.38 -17.32
C TYR A 240 11.81 -8.37 -17.44
N HIS A 241 10.64 -7.97 -16.94
CA HIS A 241 9.42 -8.78 -17.00
C HIS A 241 8.30 -8.02 -17.72
N ASN A 242 7.57 -8.73 -18.57
CA ASN A 242 6.40 -8.23 -19.29
C ASN A 242 6.61 -6.94 -20.12
N GLY A 243 7.85 -6.65 -20.50
CA GLY A 243 8.15 -5.48 -21.31
C GLY A 243 8.40 -4.19 -20.52
N LEU A 244 8.45 -4.26 -19.19
CA LEU A 244 8.62 -3.10 -18.30
C LEU A 244 10.04 -3.03 -17.75
N ASP A 245 10.69 -1.88 -17.95
CA ASP A 245 11.95 -1.52 -17.29
C ASP A 245 11.65 -0.72 -16.02
N LEU A 246 12.03 -1.25 -14.87
CA LEU A 246 11.92 -0.60 -13.56
C LEU A 246 13.22 0.16 -13.28
N LEU A 247 13.18 1.50 -13.38
CA LEU A 247 14.41 2.31 -13.37
C LEU A 247 14.53 3.21 -12.15
N GLU A 248 13.40 3.71 -11.65
CA GLU A 248 13.39 4.73 -10.61
C GLU A 248 12.46 4.30 -9.48
N ASP A 249 12.83 4.63 -8.25
CA ASP A 249 11.97 4.43 -7.11
C ASP A 249 12.11 5.51 -6.05
N LEU A 250 11.02 5.66 -5.30
CA LEU A 250 11.01 6.42 -4.07
C LEU A 250 10.30 5.60 -3.01
N GLY A 251 11.00 5.33 -1.92
CA GLY A 251 10.52 4.59 -0.77
C GLY A 251 10.35 5.47 0.46
N LEU A 252 9.34 5.15 1.25
CA LEU A 252 9.14 5.65 2.61
C LEU A 252 8.82 4.48 3.53
N ILE A 253 9.53 4.42 4.65
CA ILE A 253 9.33 3.43 5.70
C ILE A 253 8.96 4.17 6.98
N ALA A 254 7.86 3.77 7.60
CA ALA A 254 7.45 4.22 8.93
C ALA A 254 7.65 3.08 9.93
N VAL A 255 8.36 3.32 11.04
CA VAL A 255 8.61 2.29 12.06
C VAL A 255 8.16 2.79 13.42
N THR A 256 7.34 1.99 14.07
CA THR A 256 6.99 2.12 15.49
C THR A 256 7.53 0.94 16.27
N ASP A 257 7.14 0.81 17.54
CA ASP A 257 7.47 -0.36 18.34
C ASP A 257 6.52 -1.54 18.04
N ASP A 258 5.38 -1.29 17.40
CA ASP A 258 4.34 -2.28 17.12
C ASP A 258 4.22 -2.65 15.64
N GLU A 259 4.53 -1.72 14.72
CA GLU A 259 4.25 -1.86 13.28
C GLU A 259 5.33 -1.23 12.40
N VAL A 260 5.38 -1.70 11.15
CA VAL A 260 6.17 -1.12 10.05
C VAL A 260 5.28 -0.85 8.87
N GLY A 261 5.25 0.40 8.42
CA GLY A 261 4.69 0.82 7.14
C GLY A 261 5.76 0.86 6.07
N VAL A 262 5.44 0.34 4.88
CA VAL A 262 6.29 0.44 3.69
C VAL A 262 5.44 1.01 2.56
N PHE A 263 5.92 2.11 1.99
CA PHE A 263 5.32 2.84 0.89
C PHE A 263 6.37 3.01 -0.20
N TRP A 264 6.04 2.73 -1.44
CA TRP A 264 6.96 2.81 -2.56
C TRP A 264 6.24 3.30 -3.80
N SER A 265 6.89 4.17 -4.57
CA SER A 265 6.48 4.56 -5.91
C SER A 265 7.51 4.05 -6.93
N PHE A 266 7.04 3.65 -8.11
CA PHE A 266 7.85 3.01 -9.15
C PHE A 266 7.82 3.77 -10.47
N GLY A 267 8.99 4.11 -10.99
CA GLY A 267 9.20 4.56 -12.36
C GLY A 267 9.40 3.36 -13.28
N ALA A 268 8.41 3.11 -14.13
CA ALA A 268 8.41 2.02 -15.09
C ALA A 268 8.27 2.53 -16.52
N TYR A 269 9.06 1.98 -17.44
CA TYR A 269 9.19 2.38 -18.85
C TYR A 269 8.84 1.23 -19.80
#